data_AF-A0AAP1WEK2-F1
#
_entry.id   AF-A0AAP1WEK2-F1
#
_cell.length_a   1.000
_cell.length_b   1.000
_cell.length_c   1.000
_cell.angle_alpha   90.00
_cell.angle_beta   90.00
_cell.angle_gamma   90.00
#
_symmetry.space_group_name_H-M   'P 1'
#
loop_
_entity.id
_entity.type
_entity.pdbx_description
1 polymer ?
#
loop_
_entity_poly.entity_id
_entity_poly.type
_entity_poly.pdbx_seq_one_letter_code
_entity_poly.pdbx_strand_id
1 'polypeptide(L)' 'ACLHLYLLNRGVLLTPFHNMALTCPATRAEDVELHDRLLRDCLGELLERPS' A
#
# COMPACT_ATOMS: atom_id res chain seq x y z
N ALA A 1 6.03 3.48 9.39
CA ALA A 1 5.08 4.62 9.49
C ALA A 1 4.80 5.26 8.14
N CYS A 2 5.81 5.69 7.36
CA CYS A 2 5.58 6.37 6.07
C CYS A 2 4.76 5.55 5.07
N LEU A 3 5.02 4.24 4.92
CA LEU A 3 4.25 3.38 4.01
C LEU A 3 2.75 3.32 4.37
N HIS A 4 2.42 3.13 5.66
CA HIS A 4 1.02 3.08 6.09
C HIS A 4 0.28 4.40 5.84
N LEU A 5 0.93 5.55 6.11
CA LEU A 5 0.34 6.86 5.82
C LEU A 5 0.20 7.11 4.31
N TYR A 6 1.19 6.71 3.52
CA TYR A 6 1.17 6.85 2.06
C TYR A 6 -0.02 6.10 1.44
N LEU A 7 -0.23 4.85 1.86
CA LEU A 7 -1.31 4.00 1.39
C LEU A 7 -2.67 4.46 1.93
N LEU A 8 -2.75 4.86 3.21
CA LEU A 8 -3.99 5.33 3.83
C LEU A 8 -4.56 6.56 3.12
N ASN A 9 -3.71 7.51 2.76
CA ASN A 9 -4.10 8.72 2.02
C ASN A 9 -4.57 8.43 0.57
N ARG A 10 -4.45 7.17 0.11
CA ARG A 10 -4.84 6.70 -1.22
C ARG A 10 -5.88 5.59 -1.16
N GLY A 11 -6.55 5.44 -0.01
CA GLY A 11 -7.68 4.52 0.16
C GLY A 11 -7.30 3.08 0.52
N VAL A 12 -6.04 2.81 0.86
CA VAL A 12 -5.57 1.47 1.26
C VAL A 12 -5.13 1.48 2.72
N LEU A 13 -5.89 0.80 3.58
CA LEU A 13 -5.53 0.61 4.98
C LEU A 13 -4.66 -0.65 5.14
N LEU A 14 -3.35 -0.45 5.28
CA LEU A 14 -2.41 -1.54 5.58
C LEU A 14 -2.30 -1.72 7.09
N THR A 15 -2.50 -2.95 7.57
CA THR A 15 -2.31 -3.25 8.99
C THR A 15 -0.82 -3.18 9.36
N PRO A 16 -0.48 -2.73 10.58
CA PRO A 16 0.91 -2.40 10.91
C PRO A 16 1.85 -3.59 11.07
N PHE A 17 1.37 -4.82 10.87
CA PHE A 17 2.16 -6.05 11.01
C PHE A 17 2.50 -6.63 9.64
N HIS A 18 3.79 -6.83 9.39
CA HIS A 18 4.35 -7.55 8.23
C HIS A 18 3.93 -7.07 6.82
N ASN A 19 3.44 -5.83 6.66
CA ASN A 19 2.89 -5.34 5.39
C ASN A 19 1.82 -6.29 4.82
N MET A 20 0.99 -6.86 5.70
CA MET A 20 -0.09 -7.75 5.30
C MET A 20 -1.39 -6.97 5.10
N ALA A 21 -2.08 -7.28 4.01
CA ALA A 21 -3.45 -6.86 3.78
C ALA A 21 -4.43 -7.89 4.37
N LEU A 22 -5.40 -7.43 5.14
CA LEU A 22 -6.54 -8.24 5.56
C LEU A 22 -7.63 -8.12 4.48
N THR A 23 -8.12 -9.25 3.97
CA THR A 23 -9.16 -9.29 2.93
C THR A 23 -10.49 -9.78 3.51
N CYS A 24 -11.59 -9.49 2.82
CA CYS A 24 -12.93 -9.95 3.17
C CYS A 24 -13.66 -10.47 1.91
N PRO A 25 -14.83 -11.11 2.01
CA PRO A 25 -15.55 -11.63 0.84
C PRO A 25 -15.93 -10.56 -0.20
N ALA A 26 -15.95 -9.27 0.19
CA ALA A 26 -16.19 -8.15 -0.72
C ALA A 26 -14.92 -7.66 -1.43
N THR A 27 -13.72 -8.13 -1.04
CA THR A 27 -12.47 -7.79 -1.70
C THR A 27 -12.45 -8.35 -3.11
N ARG A 28 -12.14 -7.51 -4.08
CA ARG A 28 -12.10 -7.86 -5.50
C ARG A 28 -10.66 -7.86 -6.02
N ALA A 29 -10.45 -8.39 -7.22
CA ALA A 29 -9.14 -8.41 -7.86
C ALA A 29 -8.58 -6.99 -8.06
N GLU A 30 -9.46 -6.04 -8.37
CA GLU A 30 -9.09 -4.64 -8.59
C GLU A 30 -8.51 -3.98 -7.32
N ASP A 31 -8.95 -4.42 -6.13
CA ASP A 31 -8.43 -3.94 -4.84
C ASP A 31 -6.99 -4.41 -4.60
N VAL A 32 -6.69 -5.66 -4.98
CA VAL A 32 -5.34 -6.25 -4.89
C VAL A 32 -4.39 -5.54 -5.86
N GLU A 33 -4.83 -5.31 -7.09
CA GLU A 33 -4.06 -4.56 -8.09
C GLU A 33 -3.78 -3.12 -7.64
N LEU A 34 -4.74 -2.46 -6.99
CA LEU A 34 -4.55 -1.13 -6.44
C LEU A 34 -3.46 -1.14 -5.36
N HIS A 35 -3.50 -2.08 -4.41
CA HIS A 35 -2.47 -2.23 -3.38
C HIS A 35 -1.08 -2.40 -4.01
N ASP A 36 -0.95 -3.31 -4.98
CA ASP A 36 0.33 -3.61 -5.62
C ASP A 36 0.91 -2.42 -6.39
N ARG A 37 0.07 -1.65 -7.09
CA ARG A 37 0.51 -0.42 -7.76
C ARG A 37 1.02 0.61 -6.76
N LEU A 38 0.23 0.92 -5.74
CA LEU A 38 0.59 1.94 -4.76
C LEU A 38 1.83 1.57 -3.95
N LEU A 39 2.04 0.28 -3.67
CA LEU A 39 3.26 -0.19 -3.03
C LEU A 39 4.49 0.06 -3.92
N ARG A 40 4.41 -0.26 -5.23
CA ARG A 40 5.50 -0.01 -6.18
C ARG A 40 5.79 1.48 -6.31
N ASP A 41 4.77 2.31 -6.42
CA ASP A 41 4.90 3.76 -6.53
C ASP A 41 5.59 4.35 -5.28
N CYS A 42 5.14 3.94 -4.09
CA CYS A 42 5.76 4.36 -2.83
C CYS A 42 7.23 3.97 -2.75
N LEU A 43 7.59 2.77 -3.20
CA LEU A 43 8.98 2.30 -3.21
C LEU A 43 9.82 3.07 -4.25
N GLY A 44 9.29 3.33 -5.44
CA GLY A 44 9.95 4.15 -6.46
C GLY A 44 10.28 5.54 -5.91
N GLU A 45 9.28 6.24 -5.38
CA GLU A 45 9.47 7.56 -4.76
C GLU A 45 10.46 7.53 -3.59
N LEU A 46 10.43 6.49 -2.75
CA LEU A 46 11.33 6.38 -1.60
C LEU A 46 12.78 6.14 -2.02
N LEU A 47 13.01 5.34 -3.06
CA LEU A 47 14.34 5.00 -3.56
C LEU A 47 14.95 6.11 -4.43
N GLU A 48 14.10 6.92 -5.09
CA GLU A 48 14.54 8.07 -5.90
C GLU A 48 14.82 9.33 -5.07
N ARG A 49 14.40 9.36 -3.79
CA ARG A 49 14.70 10.48 -2.89
C ARG A 49 16.17 10.42 -2.45
N PRO A 50 16.99 11.45 -2.73
CA PRO A 50 18.31 11.56 -2.13
C PRO A 50 18.18 11.70 -0.60
N SER A 51 19.04 10.98 0.13
CA SER A 51 19.09 10.95 1.60
C SER A 51 19.48 12.29 2.20
#